data_AF-A0A942VCC4-F1
#
_entry.id   AF-A0A942VCC4-F1
#
_cell.length_a   1.000
_cell.length_b   1.000
_cell.length_c   1.000
_cell.angle_alpha   90.00
_cell.angle_beta   90.00
_cell.angle_gamma   90.00
#
_symmetry.space_group_name_H-M   'P 1'
#
loop_
_entity.id
_entity.type
_entity.pdbx_description
1 polymer ?
#
loop_
_entity_poly.entity_id
_entity_poly.type
_entity_poly.pdbx_seq_one_letter_code
_entity_poly.pdbx_strand_id
1 'polypeptide(L)'
;MSDESNSASPLWKRFLLGCLKSPVNTIFAAALLYGAFYIYVLGNDAFYYKMLMLGVVLLWMLWIVAKYALTLILILSLLGIGAYLYYDYSRQEIVKCEESGGHWNKKTKKCEEKRGFWQQVESMWQDYRAKAELLNKVSK
;
A
#
# COMPACT_ATOMS: atom_id res chain seq x y z
N MET A 1 -39.32 2.85 -43.83
CA MET A 1 -38.11 2.53 -44.63
C MET A 1 -37.06 2.09 -43.63
N SER A 2 -36.96 0.77 -43.48
CA SER A 2 -36.05 0.08 -42.57
C SER A 2 -34.61 0.16 -43.08
N ASP A 3 -33.65 0.07 -42.15
CA ASP A 3 -32.30 -0.51 -42.24
C ASP A 3 -31.52 0.05 -41.03
N GLU A 4 -31.63 -0.51 -39.82
CA GLU A 4 -31.09 -1.82 -39.42
C GLU A 4 -29.62 -2.02 -39.89
N SER A 5 -28.68 -1.22 -39.36
CA SER A 5 -27.27 -1.61 -39.26
C SER A 5 -26.93 -2.06 -37.83
N ASN A 6 -27.49 -3.20 -37.48
CA ASN A 6 -26.78 -4.33 -36.87
C ASN A 6 -25.67 -4.00 -35.86
N SER A 7 -26.02 -4.12 -34.58
CA SER A 7 -25.50 -5.22 -33.73
C SER A 7 -24.01 -5.57 -33.89
N ALA A 8 -23.10 -4.62 -33.66
CA ALA A 8 -21.70 -4.94 -33.39
C ALA A 8 -21.51 -5.23 -31.90
N SER A 9 -21.98 -6.41 -31.50
CA SER A 9 -21.57 -7.29 -30.38
C SER A 9 -21.16 -6.68 -29.01
N PRO A 10 -21.51 -7.34 -27.88
CA PRO A 10 -21.01 -6.99 -26.54
C PRO A 10 -19.47 -7.01 -26.42
N LEU A 11 -18.77 -7.59 -27.40
CA LEU A 11 -17.31 -7.61 -27.50
C LEU A 11 -16.71 -6.26 -27.88
N TRP A 12 -17.34 -5.45 -28.75
CA TRP A 12 -16.78 -4.13 -29.13
C TRP A 12 -16.79 -3.14 -27.97
N LYS A 13 -17.86 -3.14 -27.16
CA LYS A 13 -17.92 -2.36 -25.91
C LYS A 13 -16.88 -2.83 -24.90
N ARG A 14 -16.64 -4.14 -24.78
CA ARG A 14 -15.57 -4.70 -23.92
C ARG A 14 -14.17 -4.34 -24.43
N PHE A 15 -13.99 -4.29 -25.75
CA PHE A 15 -12.74 -3.88 -26.37
C PHE A 15 -12.47 -2.39 -26.14
N LEU A 16 -13.48 -1.52 -26.31
CA LEU A 16 -13.41 -0.09 -25.98
C LEU A 16 -13.20 0.16 -24.49
N LEU A 17 -13.86 -0.58 -23.59
CA LEU A 17 -13.58 -0.50 -22.16
C LEU A 17 -12.17 -1.00 -21.83
N GLY A 18 -11.68 -2.02 -22.55
CA GLY A 18 -10.29 -2.48 -22.46
C GLY A 18 -9.30 -1.41 -22.92
N CYS A 19 -9.60 -0.69 -24.00
CA CYS A 19 -8.84 0.48 -24.44
C CYS A 19 -8.85 1.59 -23.38
N LEU A 20 -10.00 1.86 -22.77
CA LEU A 20 -10.12 2.86 -21.70
C LEU A 20 -9.39 2.46 -20.41
N LYS A 21 -9.25 1.16 -20.14
CA LYS A 21 -8.55 0.65 -18.96
C LYS A 21 -7.03 0.89 -19.05
N SER A 22 -6.48 1.08 -20.24
CA SER A 22 -5.09 1.48 -20.44
C SER A 22 -4.89 2.25 -21.77
N PRO A 23 -5.33 3.52 -21.83
CA PRO A 23 -5.41 4.30 -23.07
C PRO A 23 -4.05 4.46 -23.76
N VAL A 24 -2.98 4.52 -22.97
CA VAL A 24 -1.60 4.64 -23.49
C VAL A 24 -1.17 3.38 -24.26
N ASN A 25 -1.52 2.20 -23.75
CA ASN A 25 -1.15 0.92 -24.39
C ASN A 25 -1.84 0.77 -25.75
N THR A 26 -3.06 1.28 -25.86
CA THR A 26 -3.83 1.24 -27.10
C THR A 26 -3.39 2.27 -28.12
N ILE A 27 -2.94 3.45 -27.68
CA ILE A 27 -2.33 4.44 -28.58
C ILE A 27 -1.05 3.85 -29.19
N PHE A 28 -0.21 3.18 -28.40
CA PHE A 28 1.00 2.54 -28.92
C PHE A 28 0.71 1.36 -29.86
N ALA A 29 -0.24 0.49 -29.53
CA ALA A 29 -0.65 -0.59 -30.43
C ALA A 29 -1.23 -0.06 -31.76
N ALA A 30 -2.04 1.00 -31.70
CA ALA A 30 -2.57 1.66 -32.89
C ALA A 30 -1.45 2.32 -33.72
N ALA A 31 -0.47 2.95 -33.07
CA ALA A 31 0.69 3.54 -33.74
C ALA A 31 1.53 2.48 -34.48
N LEU A 32 1.73 1.30 -33.88
CA LEU A 32 2.41 0.18 -34.54
C LEU A 32 1.62 -0.36 -35.73
N LEU A 33 0.31 -0.54 -35.59
CA LEU A 33 -0.55 -0.97 -36.70
C LEU A 33 -0.56 0.04 -37.85
N TYR A 34 -0.64 1.33 -37.53
CA TYR A 34 -0.57 2.40 -38.52
C TYR A 34 0.79 2.42 -39.22
N GLY A 35 1.89 2.29 -38.47
CA GLY A 35 3.24 2.22 -39.04
C GLY A 35 3.42 1.01 -39.97
N ALA A 36 2.93 -0.17 -39.59
CA ALA A 36 2.98 -1.38 -40.41
C ALA A 36 2.16 -1.24 -41.70
N PHE A 37 0.96 -0.69 -41.61
CA PHE A 37 0.10 -0.43 -42.75
C PHE A 37 0.70 0.60 -43.72
N TYR A 38 1.30 1.66 -43.17
CA TYR A 38 1.92 2.72 -43.95
C TYR A 38 3.14 2.22 -44.74
N ILE A 39 4.02 1.41 -44.11
CA ILE A 39 5.17 0.78 -44.79
C ILE A 39 4.68 -0.15 -45.92
N TYR A 40 3.63 -0.92 -45.65
CA TYR A 40 3.08 -1.89 -46.61
C TYR A 40 2.45 -1.23 -47.84
N VAL A 41 1.73 -0.12 -47.65
CA VAL A 41 0.99 0.54 -48.74
C VAL A 41 1.85 1.54 -49.53
N LEU A 42 2.74 2.30 -48.86
CA LEU A 42 3.48 3.39 -49.51
C LEU A 42 4.91 3.04 -49.93
N GLY A 43 5.42 1.83 -49.63
CA GLY A 43 6.71 1.36 -50.16
C GLY A 43 7.90 2.28 -49.90
N ASN A 44 7.85 3.08 -48.84
CA ASN A 44 8.82 4.15 -48.55
C ASN A 44 10.08 3.63 -47.85
N ASP A 45 11.16 4.41 -47.87
CA ASP A 45 12.49 4.04 -47.35
C ASP A 45 12.43 3.39 -45.96
N ALA A 46 12.78 2.10 -45.91
CA ALA A 46 12.58 1.25 -44.74
C ALA A 46 13.36 1.70 -43.48
N PHE A 47 14.40 2.51 -43.63
CA PHE A 47 15.30 2.88 -42.53
C PHE A 47 14.67 3.86 -41.53
N TYR A 48 14.02 4.93 -42.01
CA TYR A 48 13.42 5.94 -41.15
C TYR A 48 12.25 5.36 -40.34
N TYR A 49 11.36 4.63 -40.99
CA TYR A 49 10.21 4.00 -40.33
C TYR A 49 10.60 2.88 -39.37
N LYS A 50 11.67 2.12 -39.66
CA LYS A 50 12.21 1.14 -38.71
C LYS A 50 12.70 1.80 -37.43
N MET A 51 13.43 2.92 -37.52
CA MET A 51 13.90 3.66 -36.35
C MET A 51 12.74 4.26 -35.54
N LEU A 52 11.71 4.77 -36.23
CA LEU A 52 10.52 5.30 -35.58
C LEU A 52 9.75 4.19 -34.82
N MET A 53 9.56 3.03 -35.44
CA MET A 53 8.96 1.85 -34.80
C MET A 53 9.78 1.38 -33.59
N LEU A 54 11.11 1.35 -33.70
CA LEU A 54 12.01 1.00 -32.59
C LEU A 54 11.89 2.00 -31.44
N GLY A 55 11.83 3.30 -31.75
CA GLY A 55 11.61 4.36 -30.78
C GLY A 55 10.25 4.23 -30.08
N VAL A 56 9.18 3.90 -30.81
CA VAL A 56 7.85 3.66 -30.25
C VAL A 56 7.83 2.44 -29.33
N VAL A 57 8.48 1.34 -29.72
CA VAL A 57 8.57 0.13 -28.87
C VAL A 57 9.41 0.40 -27.61
N LEU A 58 10.55 1.09 -27.73
CA LEU A 58 11.37 1.48 -26.59
C LEU A 58 10.60 2.40 -25.64
N LEU A 59 9.91 3.40 -26.17
CA LEU A 59 9.10 4.31 -25.39
C LEU A 59 7.94 3.58 -24.71
N TRP A 60 7.32 2.60 -25.38
CA TRP A 60 6.26 1.77 -24.83
C TRP A 60 6.77 0.92 -23.66
N MET A 61 7.93 0.27 -23.79
CA MET A 61 8.56 -0.50 -22.71
C MET A 61 8.97 0.42 -21.54
N LEU A 62 9.56 1.58 -21.84
CA LEU A 62 9.95 2.57 -20.82
C LEU A 62 8.73 3.09 -20.05
N TRP A 63 7.61 3.33 -20.74
CA TRP A 63 6.35 3.71 -20.12
C TRP A 63 5.81 2.64 -19.16
N ILE A 64 5.87 1.37 -19.56
CA ILE A 64 5.47 0.25 -18.71
C ILE A 64 6.32 0.22 -17.44
N VAL A 65 7.64 0.33 -17.58
CA VAL A 65 8.58 0.37 -16.45
C VAL A 65 8.28 1.55 -15.54
N ALA A 66 8.07 2.76 -16.09
CA ALA A 66 7.73 3.95 -15.32
C ALA A 66 6.41 3.78 -14.54
N LYS A 67 5.37 3.19 -15.16
CA LYS A 67 4.09 2.91 -14.50
C LYS A 67 4.26 1.95 -13.32
N TYR A 68 5.03 0.87 -13.51
CA TYR A 68 5.30 -0.08 -12.43
C TYR A 68 6.15 0.54 -11.32
N ALA A 69 7.17 1.33 -11.65
CA ALA A 69 7.97 2.05 -10.67
C ALA A 69 7.10 2.99 -9.82
N LEU A 70 6.22 3.77 -10.45
CA LEU A 70 5.30 4.67 -9.75
C LEU A 70 4.31 3.89 -8.85
N THR A 71 3.80 2.77 -9.36
CA THR A 71 2.90 1.90 -8.58
C THR A 71 3.62 1.32 -7.35
N LEU A 72 4.86 0.87 -7.51
CA LEU A 72 5.67 0.33 -6.42
C LEU A 72 5.91 1.41 -5.37
N ILE A 73 6.32 2.61 -5.77
CA ILE A 73 6.51 3.76 -4.86
C ILE A 73 5.21 4.08 -4.12
N LEU A 74 4.07 4.05 -4.81
CA LEU A 74 2.76 4.34 -4.22
C LEU A 74 2.37 3.28 -3.17
N ILE A 75 2.60 1.99 -3.45
CA ILE A 75 2.39 0.91 -2.48
C ILE A 75 3.31 1.06 -1.27
N LEU A 76 4.59 1.38 -1.50
CA LEU A 76 5.57 1.59 -0.43
C LEU A 76 5.14 2.76 0.49
N SER A 77 4.67 3.85 -0.12
CA SER A 77 4.11 5.01 0.57
C SER A 77 2.90 4.62 1.43
N LEU A 78 1.95 3.86 0.88
CA LEU A 78 0.78 3.38 1.62
C LEU A 78 1.16 2.49 2.80
N LEU A 79 2.16 1.61 2.65
CA LEU A 79 2.67 0.80 3.75
C LEU A 79 3.32 1.67 4.84
N GLY A 80 4.10 2.67 4.44
CA GLY A 80 4.71 3.63 5.37
C GLY A 80 3.66 4.42 6.16
N ILE A 81 2.65 4.96 5.48
CA ILE A 81 1.54 5.69 6.09
C ILE A 81 0.72 4.77 7.00
N GLY A 82 0.41 3.56 6.55
CA GLY A 82 -0.34 2.58 7.33
C GLY A 82 0.37 2.20 8.63
N ALA A 83 1.69 1.97 8.57
CA ALA A 83 2.50 1.73 9.75
C ALA A 83 2.53 2.95 10.68
N TYR A 84 2.74 4.15 10.12
CA TYR A 84 2.74 5.40 10.89
C TYR A 84 1.42 5.63 11.64
N LEU A 85 0.29 5.50 10.95
CA LEU A 85 -1.05 5.64 11.55
C LEU A 85 -1.32 4.59 12.63
N TYR A 86 -0.89 3.35 12.43
CA TYR A 86 -1.02 2.30 13.44
C TYR A 86 -0.20 2.63 14.69
N TYR A 87 1.05 3.07 14.51
CA TYR A 87 1.91 3.49 15.62
C TYR A 87 1.34 4.70 16.35
N ASP A 88 0.85 5.71 15.63
CA ASP A 88 0.25 6.90 16.23
C ASP A 88 -1.03 6.55 17.01
N TYR A 89 -1.94 5.77 16.42
CA TYR A 89 -3.15 5.30 17.08
C TYR A 89 -2.85 4.57 18.39
N SER A 90 -1.87 3.66 18.37
CA SER A 90 -1.46 2.93 19.57
C SER A 90 -0.85 3.82 20.67
N ARG A 91 -0.30 4.98 20.30
CA ARG A 91 0.24 5.97 21.26
C ARG A 91 -0.82 6.85 21.86
N GLN A 92 -1.97 7.06 21.22
CA GLN A 92 -2.99 7.98 21.76
C GLN A 92 -3.46 7.58 23.16
N GLU A 93 -3.56 6.28 23.44
CA GLU A 93 -3.91 5.77 24.78
C GLU A 93 -2.79 6.00 25.80
N ILE A 94 -1.53 5.93 25.36
CA ILE A 94 -0.34 6.20 26.18
C ILE A 94 -0.28 7.68 26.53
N VAL A 95 -0.48 8.57 25.54
CA VAL A 95 -0.44 10.02 25.72
C VAL A 95 -1.58 10.49 26.62
N LYS A 96 -2.82 10.01 26.40
CA LYS A 96 -3.96 10.31 27.29
C LYS A 96 -3.71 9.83 28.72
N CYS A 97 -3.00 8.72 28.88
CA CYS A 97 -2.61 8.22 30.20
C CYS A 97 -1.56 9.11 30.88
N GLU A 98 -0.54 9.56 30.15
CA GLU A 98 0.48 10.46 30.69
C GLU A 98 -0.09 11.86 31.00
N GLU A 99 -0.99 12.39 30.17
CA GLU A 99 -1.67 13.67 30.40
C GLU A 99 -2.61 13.65 31.61
N SER A 100 -3.28 12.52 31.86
CA SER A 100 -4.09 12.32 33.08
C SER A 100 -3.25 12.08 34.34
N GLY A 101 -1.91 12.10 34.22
CA GLY A 101 -0.98 11.88 35.32
C GLY A 101 -0.76 10.41 35.68
N GLY A 102 -1.33 9.48 34.91
CA GLY A 102 -1.15 8.04 35.04
C GLY A 102 0.20 7.56 34.49
N HIS A 103 0.52 6.28 34.74
CA HIS A 103 1.67 5.59 34.17
C HIS A 103 1.19 4.45 33.28
N TRP A 104 1.65 4.45 32.03
CA TRP A 104 1.30 3.40 31.08
C TRP A 104 2.08 2.10 31.36
N ASN A 105 1.38 1.06 31.80
CA ASN A 105 1.99 -0.24 32.04
C ASN A 105 2.03 -1.07 30.76
N LYS A 106 3.24 -1.27 30.21
CA LYS A 106 3.48 -2.02 28.96
C LYS A 106 3.03 -3.50 29.02
N LYS A 107 2.92 -4.11 30.21
CA LYS A 107 2.53 -5.51 30.38
C LYS A 107 1.02 -5.71 30.41
N THR A 108 0.29 -4.81 31.08
CA THR A 108 -1.17 -4.87 31.23
C THR A 108 -1.93 -4.08 30.15
N LYS A 109 -1.23 -3.24 29.36
CA LYS A 109 -1.82 -2.33 28.34
C LYS A 109 -2.95 -1.47 28.91
N LYS A 110 -2.79 -1.02 30.15
CA LYS A 110 -3.76 -0.16 30.83
C LYS A 110 -3.05 1.04 31.42
N CYS A 111 -3.79 2.15 31.46
CA CYS A 111 -3.39 3.29 32.24
C CYS A 111 -3.62 2.98 33.70
N GLU A 112 -2.53 2.86 34.46
CA GLU A 112 -2.59 2.70 35.91
C GLU A 112 -2.32 4.08 36.53
N GLU A 113 -3.06 4.46 37.56
CA GLU A 113 -2.70 5.64 38.34
C GLU A 113 -1.28 5.46 38.86
N LYS A 114 -0.47 6.54 38.85
CA LYS A 114 0.83 6.53 39.50
C LYS A 114 0.61 6.18 40.96
N ARG A 115 0.87 4.92 41.34
CA ARG A 115 0.85 4.52 42.74
C ARG A 115 1.78 5.48 43.47
N GLY A 116 1.24 6.16 44.48
CA GLY A 116 2.08 6.98 45.35
C GLY A 116 3.20 6.12 45.90
N PHE A 117 4.40 6.69 46.05
CA PHE A 117 5.57 5.99 46.57
C PHE A 117 5.22 5.11 47.79
N TRP A 118 4.36 5.61 48.68
CA TRP A 118 3.84 4.90 49.85
C TRP A 118 2.98 3.65 49.54
N GLN A 119 2.08 3.72 48.56
CA GLN A 119 1.29 2.54 48.13
C GLN A 119 2.17 1.45 47.51
N GLN A 120 3.24 1.85 46.81
CA GLN A 120 4.20 0.90 46.25
C GLN A 120 5.04 0.22 47.34
N VAL A 121 5.52 0.99 48.32
CA VAL A 121 6.26 0.46 49.48
C VAL A 121 5.40 -0.50 50.31
N GLU A 122 4.13 -0.15 50.55
CA GLU A 122 3.23 -1.00 51.35
C GLU A 122 2.95 -2.34 50.67
N SER A 123 2.71 -2.34 49.35
CA SER A 123 2.54 -3.58 48.59
C SER A 123 3.78 -4.48 48.58
N MET A 124 4.98 -3.89 48.58
CA MET A 124 6.24 -4.63 48.72
C MET A 124 6.39 -5.22 50.12
N TRP A 125 6.06 -4.46 51.16
CA TRP A 125 6.18 -4.91 52.55
C TRP A 125 5.26 -6.11 52.83
N GLN A 126 4.03 -6.09 52.30
CA GLN A 126 3.13 -7.23 52.38
C GLN A 126 3.67 -8.46 51.65
N ASP A 127 4.25 -8.30 50.47
CA ASP A 127 4.83 -9.41 49.70
C ASP A 127 6.03 -10.05 50.42
N TYR A 128 6.88 -9.22 51.06
CA TYR A 128 7.97 -9.71 51.92
C TYR A 128 7.45 -10.46 53.15
N ARG A 129 6.41 -9.95 53.82
CA ARG A 129 5.81 -10.62 54.99
C ARG A 129 5.20 -11.97 54.59
N ALA A 130 4.47 -12.02 53.47
CA ALA A 130 3.90 -13.26 52.95
C ALA A 130 4.98 -14.29 52.59
N LYS A 131 6.07 -13.86 51.95
CA LYS A 131 7.23 -14.74 51.69
C LYS A 131 7.91 -15.23 52.97
N ALA A 132 8.03 -14.38 53.98
CA ALA A 132 8.61 -14.77 55.26
C ALA A 132 7.77 -15.85 55.97
N GLU A 133 6.44 -15.73 55.95
CA GLU A 133 5.54 -16.76 56.49
C GLU A 133 5.63 -18.08 55.73
N LEU A 134 5.74 -18.03 54.39
CA LEU A 134 5.94 -19.23 53.57
C LEU A 134 7.27 -19.92 53.90
N LEU A 135 8.36 -19.16 54.02
CA LEU A 135 9.67 -19.71 54.40
C LEU A 135 9.63 -20.36 55.79
N ASN A 136 8.91 -19.75 56.73
CA ASN A 136 8.78 -20.29 58.09
C ASN A 136 7.94 -21.57 58.13
N LYS A 137 6.94 -21.70 57.25
CA LYS A 137 6.17 -22.94 57.07
C LYS A 137 6.96 -24.05 56.38
N VAL A 138 7.88 -23.72 55.48
CA VAL A 138 8.74 -24.71 54.79
C VAL A 138 9.88 -25.19 55.70
N SER A 139 10.29 -24.37 56.67
CA SER A 139 11.37 -24.69 57.62
C SER A 139 10.94 -25.51 58.85
N LYS A 140 9.66 -25.89 58.97
CA LYS A 140 9.10 -26.62 60.12
C LYS A 140 8.51 -27.95 59.65
#